data_AF-A0A2U2IZM0-F1
#
_entry.id   AF-A0A2U2IZM0-F1
#
_cell.length_a   1.000
_cell.length_b   1.000
_cell.length_c   1.000
_cell.angle_alpha   90.00
_cell.angle_beta   90.00
_cell.angle_gamma   90.00
#
_symmetry.space_group_name_H-M   'P 1'
#
loop_
_entity.id
_entity.type
_entity.pdbx_description
1 polymer ?
#
loop_
_entity_poly.entity_id
_entity_poly.type
_entity_poly.pdbx_seq_one_letter_code
_entity_poly.pdbx_strand_id
1 'polypeptide(L)'
;MTRNPRSVDQAIARFDEMAARLDGHPPAAQAARRRYYSRSARVLGRRLANIGMAVGALIVATIAFGLFVSPIGWSGLFLVAVAMLFILIFFSVWPTERPAVEYKEDMPNKAVVQRLDNLLVRRRAALPAPAAQQVDAISRQLPLLEQRLAEANILDPLAQDARRLMGKHIPELIERYQRVPAQYRHERDGEGMTVDERLVSGLDAAKSALDDLGRKLAHEDLTAFETQGRFLESRYKDEGGAIRGE
;
A
#
# COMPACT_ATOMS: atom_id res chain seq x y z
N MET A 1 -53.79 5.48 -4.59
CA MET A 1 -52.65 6.40 -4.71
C MET A 1 -51.42 5.74 -4.09
N THR A 2 -50.53 5.17 -4.89
CA THR A 2 -49.25 4.60 -4.43
C THR A 2 -48.15 5.26 -5.26
N ARG A 3 -47.37 6.14 -4.60
CA ARG A 3 -46.31 6.94 -5.20
C ARG A 3 -45.06 6.07 -5.37
N ASN A 4 -44.55 6.07 -6.58
CA ASN A 4 -43.54 5.19 -7.16
C ASN A 4 -42.10 5.52 -6.65
N PRO A 5 -41.24 4.54 -6.31
CA PRO A 5 -39.87 4.74 -5.77
C PRO A 5 -38.81 5.33 -6.72
N ARG A 6 -39.19 5.89 -7.87
CA ARG A 6 -38.25 6.28 -8.95
C ARG A 6 -37.41 7.55 -8.70
N SER A 7 -37.62 8.28 -7.61
CA SER A 7 -36.91 9.56 -7.40
C SER A 7 -35.49 9.39 -6.88
N VAL A 8 -35.22 8.32 -6.14
CA VAL A 8 -33.90 8.07 -5.53
C VAL A 8 -32.94 7.55 -6.59
N ASP A 9 -33.37 6.59 -7.41
CA ASP A 9 -32.53 6.04 -8.49
C ASP A 9 -32.19 7.11 -9.55
N GLN A 10 -33.13 8.02 -9.83
CA GLN A 10 -32.89 9.14 -10.74
C GLN A 10 -31.97 10.20 -10.12
N ALA A 11 -32.05 10.42 -8.81
CA ALA A 11 -31.14 11.33 -8.12
C ALA A 11 -29.71 10.76 -8.09
N ILE A 12 -29.58 9.45 -7.86
CA ILE A 12 -28.29 8.74 -7.86
C ILE A 12 -27.67 8.75 -9.27
N ALA A 13 -28.46 8.42 -10.31
CA ALA A 13 -27.96 8.43 -11.69
C ALA A 13 -27.49 9.83 -12.14
N ARG A 14 -28.22 10.89 -11.73
CA ARG A 14 -27.87 12.28 -12.06
C ARG A 14 -26.62 12.76 -11.30
N PHE A 15 -26.41 12.26 -10.07
CA PHE A 15 -25.19 12.50 -9.31
C PHE A 15 -23.99 11.77 -9.92
N ASP A 16 -24.14 10.52 -10.33
CA ASP A 16 -23.09 9.75 -11.03
C ASP A 16 -22.71 10.43 -12.34
N GLU A 17 -23.68 10.97 -13.07
CA GLU A 17 -23.42 11.69 -14.32
C GLU A 17 -22.74 13.06 -14.09
N MET A 18 -23.11 13.77 -13.03
CA MET A 18 -22.43 15.02 -12.62
C MET A 18 -21.01 14.75 -12.10
N ALA A 19 -20.82 13.70 -11.31
CA ALA A 19 -19.52 13.26 -10.82
C ALA A 19 -18.61 12.82 -11.98
N ALA A 20 -19.15 12.10 -12.97
CA ALA A 20 -18.41 11.71 -14.17
C ALA A 20 -17.99 12.90 -15.05
N ARG A 21 -18.73 14.02 -15.01
CA ARG A 21 -18.37 15.25 -15.74
C ARG A 21 -17.34 16.10 -15.01
N LEU A 22 -17.25 16.01 -13.67
CA LEU A 22 -16.25 16.70 -12.86
C LEU A 22 -14.93 15.92 -12.78
N ASP A 23 -14.99 14.58 -12.76
CA ASP A 23 -13.83 13.70 -12.69
C ASP A 23 -13.39 13.22 -14.08
N GLY A 24 -12.69 14.09 -14.83
CA GLY A 24 -12.00 13.72 -16.08
C GLY A 24 -10.80 12.77 -15.90
N HIS A 25 -10.93 11.69 -15.11
CA HIS A 25 -9.88 10.70 -14.87
C HIS A 25 -10.40 9.26 -15.12
N PRO A 26 -9.60 8.37 -15.76
CA PRO A 26 -10.07 7.08 -16.27
C PRO A 26 -10.55 6.10 -15.18
N PRO A 27 -11.53 5.22 -15.50
CA PRO A 27 -12.22 4.32 -14.55
C PRO A 27 -11.32 3.23 -13.90
N ALA A 28 -10.07 3.08 -14.36
CA ALA A 28 -9.10 2.15 -13.78
C ALA A 28 -8.63 2.55 -12.36
N ALA A 29 -8.70 3.84 -12.01
CA ALA A 29 -8.27 4.35 -10.70
C ALA A 29 -9.26 4.01 -9.56
N GLN A 30 -10.53 3.76 -9.88
CA GLN A 30 -11.57 3.50 -8.89
C GLN A 30 -11.57 2.04 -8.40
N ALA A 31 -11.27 1.08 -9.30
CA ALA A 31 -11.11 -0.33 -8.93
C ALA A 31 -9.83 -0.57 -8.08
N ALA A 32 -8.76 0.19 -8.33
CA ALA A 32 -7.56 0.20 -7.51
C ALA A 32 -7.81 0.80 -6.11
N ARG A 33 -8.57 1.91 -6.02
CA ARG A 33 -9.00 2.50 -4.74
C ARG A 33 -9.88 1.57 -3.91
N ARG A 34 -10.86 0.86 -4.51
CA ARG A 34 -11.75 -0.08 -3.80
C ARG A 34 -11.01 -1.27 -3.18
N ARG A 35 -9.95 -1.79 -3.82
CA ARG A 35 -9.07 -2.83 -3.23
C ARG A 35 -8.14 -2.29 -2.14
N TYR A 36 -7.85 -0.99 -2.15
CA TYR A 36 -7.01 -0.28 -1.18
C TYR A 36 -7.71 -0.04 0.19
N TYR A 37 -9.01 0.27 0.20
CA TYR A 37 -9.73 0.55 1.46
C TYR A 37 -9.96 -0.70 2.34
N SER A 38 -10.05 -1.90 1.77
CA SER A 38 -10.36 -3.12 2.53
C SER A 38 -9.19 -3.59 3.43
N ARG A 39 -7.95 -3.22 3.12
CA ARG A 39 -6.78 -3.48 3.98
C ARG A 39 -6.58 -2.38 5.04
N SER A 40 -6.87 -1.12 4.69
CA SER A 40 -6.90 0.01 5.64
C SER A 40 -8.05 -0.08 6.64
N ALA A 41 -9.14 -0.77 6.28
CA ALA A 41 -10.27 -1.07 7.17
C ALA A 41 -9.89 -1.97 8.36
N ARG A 42 -8.83 -2.79 8.29
CA ARG A 42 -8.34 -3.51 9.49
C ARG A 42 -7.68 -2.59 10.51
N VAL A 43 -6.99 -1.54 10.04
CA VAL A 43 -6.35 -0.56 10.92
C VAL A 43 -7.40 0.39 11.51
N LEU A 44 -8.37 0.82 10.70
CA LEU A 44 -9.52 1.61 11.16
C LEU A 44 -10.46 0.79 12.05
N GLY A 45 -10.67 -0.49 11.72
CA GLY A 45 -11.49 -1.43 12.47
C GLY A 45 -10.90 -1.78 13.83
N ARG A 46 -9.57 -1.86 13.95
CA ARG A 46 -8.91 -2.06 15.26
C ARG A 46 -8.95 -0.79 16.13
N ARG A 47 -8.92 0.40 15.52
CA ARG A 47 -9.17 1.68 16.21
C ARG A 47 -10.61 1.75 16.72
N LEU A 48 -11.59 1.43 15.86
CA LEU A 48 -13.01 1.38 16.24
C LEU A 48 -13.29 0.30 17.29
N ALA A 49 -12.64 -0.87 17.20
CA ALA A 49 -12.78 -1.95 18.17
C ALA A 49 -12.19 -1.57 19.54
N ASN A 50 -11.01 -0.92 19.58
CA ASN A 50 -10.42 -0.48 20.84
C ASN A 50 -11.22 0.68 21.48
N ILE A 51 -11.70 1.64 20.68
CA ILE A 51 -12.58 2.72 21.14
C ILE A 51 -13.90 2.13 21.65
N GLY A 52 -14.52 1.21 20.89
CA GLY A 52 -15.74 0.53 21.28
C GLY A 52 -15.58 -0.31 22.55
N MET A 53 -14.43 -0.95 22.74
CA MET A 53 -14.11 -1.72 23.95
C MET A 53 -13.92 -0.82 25.18
N ALA A 54 -13.24 0.32 25.03
CA ALA A 54 -13.06 1.29 26.11
C ALA A 54 -14.39 1.93 26.53
N VAL A 55 -15.22 2.33 25.55
CA VAL A 55 -16.56 2.88 25.81
C VAL A 55 -17.47 1.82 26.43
N GLY A 56 -17.44 0.58 25.92
CA GLY A 56 -18.19 -0.55 26.48
C GLY A 56 -17.81 -0.85 27.93
N ALA A 57 -16.52 -0.89 28.24
CA ALA A 57 -16.02 -1.12 29.60
C ALA A 57 -16.47 0.00 30.56
N LEU A 58 -16.43 1.27 30.12
CA LEU A 58 -16.92 2.40 30.90
C LEU A 58 -18.41 2.30 31.20
N ILE A 59 -19.23 1.95 30.20
CA ILE A 59 -20.67 1.77 30.36
C ILE A 59 -20.97 0.65 31.35
N VAL A 60 -20.30 -0.51 31.22
CA VAL A 60 -20.49 -1.66 32.14
C VAL A 60 -20.08 -1.31 33.57
N ALA A 61 -18.93 -0.63 33.75
CA ALA A 61 -18.48 -0.18 35.06
C ALA A 61 -19.45 0.82 35.71
N THR A 62 -20.02 1.72 34.90
CA THR A 62 -21.01 2.70 35.35
C THR A 62 -22.31 2.02 35.80
N ILE A 63 -22.82 1.08 35.00
CA ILE A 63 -24.04 0.33 35.33
C ILE A 63 -23.82 -0.51 36.60
N ALA A 64 -22.68 -1.21 36.70
CA ALA A 64 -22.35 -2.01 37.88
C ALA A 64 -22.26 -1.14 39.15
N PHE A 65 -21.62 0.03 39.08
CA PHE A 65 -21.52 0.93 40.23
C PHE A 65 -22.89 1.43 40.72
N GLY A 66 -23.78 1.79 39.78
CA GLY A 66 -25.13 2.25 40.11
C GLY A 66 -26.04 1.16 40.70
N LEU A 67 -25.77 -0.12 40.37
CA LEU A 67 -26.51 -1.26 40.91
C LEU A 67 -26.02 -1.71 42.29
N PHE A 68 -24.71 -1.58 42.58
CA PHE A 68 -24.10 -2.13 43.80
C PHE A 68 -23.86 -1.12 44.92
N VAL A 69 -23.73 0.18 44.63
CA VAL A 69 -23.26 1.15 45.64
C VAL A 69 -24.35 2.13 46.07
N SER A 70 -24.98 2.86 45.14
CA SER A 70 -26.09 3.79 45.41
C SER A 70 -26.69 4.35 44.12
N PRO A 71 -27.94 4.88 44.14
CA PRO A 71 -28.54 5.57 43.01
C PRO A 71 -27.63 6.70 42.52
N ILE A 72 -27.22 6.63 41.25
CA ILE A 72 -26.37 7.63 40.63
C ILE A 72 -27.18 8.92 40.51
N GLY A 73 -26.94 9.87 41.41
CA GLY A 73 -27.44 11.23 41.29
C GLY A 73 -26.82 11.95 40.08
N TRP A 74 -27.31 13.16 39.79
CA TRP A 74 -26.85 13.99 38.67
C TRP A 74 -25.33 14.19 38.63
N SER A 75 -24.66 14.20 39.78
CA SER A 75 -23.19 14.31 39.90
C SER A 75 -22.44 13.10 39.34
N GLY A 76 -22.96 11.88 39.51
CA GLY A 76 -22.30 10.68 38.99
C GLY A 76 -22.51 10.51 37.47
N LEU A 77 -23.66 10.92 36.95
CA LEU A 77 -23.89 10.97 35.50
C LEU A 77 -22.93 11.97 34.82
N PHE A 78 -22.67 13.11 35.47
CA PHE A 78 -21.73 14.11 34.98
C PHE A 78 -20.28 13.58 34.95
N LEU A 79 -19.87 12.83 35.98
CA LEU A 79 -18.52 12.24 36.06
C LEU A 79 -18.29 11.20 34.97
N VAL A 80 -19.30 10.39 34.66
CA VAL A 80 -19.26 9.42 33.54
C VAL A 80 -19.20 10.13 32.19
N ALA A 81 -19.99 11.19 32.00
CA ALA A 81 -19.96 11.98 30.77
C ALA A 81 -18.60 12.63 30.53
N VAL A 82 -17.97 13.16 31.59
CA VAL A 82 -16.61 13.73 31.52
C VAL A 82 -15.56 12.64 31.25
N ALA A 83 -15.66 11.48 31.91
CA ALA A 83 -14.76 10.35 31.65
C ALA A 83 -14.89 9.83 30.20
N MET A 84 -16.11 9.77 29.66
CA MET A 84 -16.38 9.38 28.27
C MET A 84 -15.78 10.39 27.28
N LEU A 85 -15.93 11.69 27.55
CA LEU A 85 -15.30 12.74 26.77
C LEU A 85 -13.76 12.64 26.84
N PHE A 86 -13.21 12.34 28.02
CA PHE A 86 -11.77 12.17 28.21
C PHE A 86 -11.22 10.98 27.43
N ILE A 87 -11.92 9.83 27.44
CA ILE A 87 -11.54 8.66 26.65
C ILE A 87 -11.59 8.99 25.15
N LEU A 88 -12.64 9.66 24.68
CA LEU A 88 -12.78 10.08 23.29
C LEU A 88 -11.65 11.01 22.85
N ILE A 89 -11.32 12.03 23.65
CA ILE A 89 -10.23 12.98 23.37
C ILE A 89 -8.88 12.26 23.43
N PHE A 90 -8.61 11.49 24.48
CA PHE A 90 -7.35 10.78 24.68
C PHE A 90 -7.07 9.79 23.53
N PHE A 91 -8.05 9.00 23.11
CA PHE A 91 -7.90 8.06 21.99
C PHE A 91 -7.92 8.75 20.62
N SER A 92 -8.53 9.93 20.50
CA SER A 92 -8.51 10.73 19.27
C SER A 92 -7.16 11.42 19.04
N VAL A 93 -6.48 11.81 20.13
CA VAL A 93 -5.22 12.57 20.04
C VAL A 93 -3.99 11.66 19.98
N TRP A 94 -4.10 10.38 20.36
CA TRP A 94 -2.97 9.44 20.28
C TRP A 94 -2.65 9.03 18.82
N PRO A 95 -1.51 9.45 18.25
CA PRO A 95 -1.14 9.06 16.91
C PRO A 95 -0.70 7.59 16.92
N THR A 96 -1.54 6.69 16.42
CA THR A 96 -1.09 5.33 16.07
C THR A 96 -0.39 5.39 14.70
N GLU A 97 0.70 6.16 14.61
CA GLU A 97 1.67 5.94 13.55
C GLU A 97 2.45 4.70 13.97
N ARG A 98 2.15 3.56 13.33
CA ARG A 98 3.02 2.40 13.49
C ARG A 98 4.40 2.84 13.05
N PRO A 99 5.45 2.70 13.88
CA PRO A 99 6.80 3.02 13.45
C PRO A 99 7.04 2.30 12.14
N ALA A 100 7.55 3.02 11.14
CA ALA A 100 7.91 2.43 9.87
C ALA A 100 8.88 1.29 10.17
N VAL A 101 8.40 0.04 10.13
CA VAL A 101 9.21 -1.14 10.41
C VAL A 101 10.44 -1.01 9.55
N GLU A 102 11.61 -0.89 10.14
CA GLU A 102 12.86 -0.62 9.42
C GLU A 102 13.10 -1.70 8.36
N TYR A 103 13.76 -1.36 7.25
CA TYR A 103 14.03 -2.37 6.23
C TYR A 103 15.00 -3.38 6.81
N LYS A 104 14.63 -4.66 6.76
CA LYS A 104 15.48 -5.75 7.19
C LYS A 104 15.68 -6.71 6.03
N GLU A 105 16.90 -7.21 5.91
CA GLU A 105 17.28 -8.14 4.85
C GLU A 105 16.63 -9.52 4.98
N ASP A 106 15.99 -9.83 6.11
CA ASP A 106 15.21 -11.05 6.34
C ASP A 106 13.72 -10.90 5.98
N MET A 107 13.28 -9.71 5.61
CA MET A 107 11.86 -9.43 5.34
C MET A 107 11.36 -10.21 4.10
N PRO A 108 10.19 -10.88 4.15
CA PRO A 108 9.65 -11.60 3.00
C PRO A 108 9.53 -10.69 1.76
N ASN A 109 9.82 -11.22 0.57
CA ASN A 109 9.86 -10.45 -0.68
C ASN A 109 8.57 -9.64 -0.90
N LYS A 110 7.42 -10.28 -0.68
CA LYS A 110 6.08 -9.67 -0.73
C LYS A 110 5.88 -8.50 0.25
N ALA A 111 6.44 -8.61 1.46
CA ALA A 111 6.33 -7.56 2.47
C ALA A 111 7.13 -6.31 2.09
N VAL A 112 8.28 -6.48 1.43
CA VAL A 112 9.09 -5.36 0.91
C VAL A 112 8.31 -4.58 -0.15
N VAL A 113 7.70 -5.28 -1.12
CA VAL A 113 6.91 -4.65 -2.20
C VAL A 113 5.70 -3.89 -1.63
N GLN A 114 4.94 -4.53 -0.74
CA GLN A 114 3.77 -3.90 -0.11
C GLN A 114 4.15 -2.69 0.73
N ARG A 115 5.29 -2.72 1.40
CA ARG A 115 5.79 -1.58 2.16
C ARG A 115 6.12 -0.41 1.23
N LEU A 116 6.82 -0.67 0.12
CA LEU A 116 7.14 0.36 -0.85
C LEU A 116 5.85 0.99 -1.39
N ASP A 117 4.87 0.17 -1.81
CA ASP A 117 3.60 0.67 -2.35
C ASP A 117 2.88 1.60 -1.36
N ASN A 118 2.79 1.19 -0.10
CA ASN A 118 2.21 2.01 0.97
C ASN A 118 3.01 3.31 1.22
N LEU A 119 4.33 3.27 1.12
CA LEU A 119 5.18 4.45 1.27
C LEU A 119 4.96 5.43 0.11
N LEU A 120 4.98 4.93 -1.13
CA LEU A 120 4.78 5.71 -2.34
C LEU A 120 3.45 6.45 -2.32
N VAL A 121 2.36 5.75 -1.97
CA VAL A 121 1.02 6.37 -1.85
C VAL A 121 0.99 7.47 -0.78
N ARG A 122 1.60 7.24 0.39
CA ARG A 122 1.62 8.24 1.47
C ARG A 122 2.47 9.45 1.11
N ARG A 123 3.59 9.25 0.42
CA ARG A 123 4.54 10.32 0.10
C ARG A 123 4.18 11.08 -1.17
N ARG A 124 3.33 10.52 -2.05
CA ARG A 124 2.90 11.13 -3.32
C ARG A 124 2.47 12.60 -3.19
N ALA A 125 1.69 12.95 -2.17
CA ALA A 125 1.17 14.31 -1.99
C ALA A 125 2.25 15.35 -1.62
N ALA A 126 3.40 14.91 -1.11
CA ALA A 126 4.50 15.79 -0.73
C ALA A 126 5.51 16.01 -1.87
N LEU A 127 5.27 15.42 -3.05
CA LEU A 127 6.16 15.46 -4.20
C LEU A 127 5.66 16.44 -5.26
N PRO A 128 6.57 17.02 -6.07
CA PRO A 128 6.19 17.88 -7.19
C PRO A 128 5.47 17.03 -8.25
N ALA A 129 4.60 17.66 -9.04
CA ALA A 129 3.77 16.99 -10.05
C ALA A 129 4.54 15.99 -10.95
N PRO A 130 5.71 16.33 -11.54
CA PRO A 130 6.46 15.37 -12.37
C PRO A 130 7.00 14.17 -11.58
N ALA A 131 7.44 14.35 -10.33
CA ALA A 131 7.90 13.25 -9.50
C ALA A 131 6.73 12.34 -9.05
N ALA A 132 5.56 12.93 -8.79
CA ALA A 132 4.36 12.17 -8.48
C ALA A 132 3.95 11.23 -9.65
N GLN A 133 4.12 11.66 -10.90
CA GLN A 133 3.88 10.80 -12.07
C GLN A 133 4.84 9.61 -12.12
N GLN A 134 6.11 9.81 -11.76
CA GLN A 134 7.10 8.73 -11.70
C GLN A 134 6.79 7.73 -10.58
N VAL A 135 6.38 8.22 -9.41
CA VAL A 135 5.88 7.38 -8.32
C VAL A 135 4.67 6.55 -8.75
N ASP A 136 3.70 7.15 -9.44
CA ASP A 136 2.53 6.45 -9.96
C ASP A 136 2.90 5.39 -11.03
N ALA A 137 3.96 5.63 -11.81
CA ALA A 137 4.49 4.65 -12.75
C ALA A 137 5.14 3.46 -12.03
N ILE A 138 5.95 3.71 -10.99
CA ILE A 138 6.55 2.65 -10.15
C ILE A 138 5.45 1.82 -9.49
N SER A 139 4.47 2.45 -8.84
CA SER A 139 3.36 1.76 -8.16
C SER A 139 2.58 0.84 -9.10
N ARG A 140 2.45 1.18 -10.40
CA ARG A 140 1.78 0.31 -11.39
C ARG A 140 2.56 -0.95 -11.74
N GLN A 141 3.89 -0.94 -11.60
CA GLN A 141 4.76 -2.08 -11.90
C GLN A 141 4.92 -3.03 -10.71
N LEU A 142 4.73 -2.54 -9.48
CA LEU A 142 4.91 -3.32 -8.25
C LEU A 142 4.12 -4.63 -8.18
N PRO A 143 2.85 -4.74 -8.63
CA PRO A 143 2.11 -6.00 -8.56
C PRO A 143 2.73 -7.13 -9.41
N LEU A 144 3.26 -6.78 -10.58
CA LEU A 144 3.93 -7.73 -11.47
C LEU A 144 5.28 -8.16 -10.89
N LEU A 145 6.02 -7.20 -10.32
CA LEU A 145 7.24 -7.49 -9.56
C LEU A 145 6.97 -8.36 -8.33
N GLU A 146 5.87 -8.14 -7.60
CA GLU A 146 5.47 -8.95 -6.45
C GLU A 146 5.28 -10.42 -6.83
N GLN A 147 4.62 -10.69 -7.97
CA GLN A 147 4.41 -12.04 -8.47
C GLN A 147 5.74 -12.72 -8.79
N ARG A 148 6.61 -12.06 -9.56
CA ARG A 148 7.94 -12.58 -9.94
C ARG A 148 8.83 -12.84 -8.72
N LEU A 149 8.87 -11.88 -7.80
CA LEU A 149 9.63 -12.01 -6.56
C LEU A 149 9.07 -13.05 -5.59
N ALA A 150 7.79 -13.42 -5.70
CA ALA A 150 7.20 -14.47 -4.87
C ALA A 150 7.65 -15.88 -5.31
N GLU A 151 7.98 -16.03 -6.59
CA GLU A 151 8.50 -17.27 -7.18
C GLU A 151 10.02 -17.38 -7.02
N ALA A 152 10.73 -16.25 -7.02
CA ALA A 152 12.17 -16.17 -6.83
C ALA A 152 12.61 -16.60 -5.41
N ASN A 153 13.75 -17.29 -5.33
CA ASN A 153 14.37 -17.67 -4.06
C ASN A 153 14.81 -16.41 -3.27
N ILE A 154 14.67 -16.44 -1.94
CA ILE A 154 15.13 -15.36 -1.06
C ILE A 154 16.66 -15.13 -1.17
N LEU A 155 17.41 -16.19 -1.49
CA LEU A 155 18.87 -16.14 -1.65
C LEU A 155 19.32 -15.75 -3.06
N ASP A 156 18.41 -15.58 -4.01
CA ASP A 156 18.73 -15.14 -5.36
C ASP A 156 19.32 -13.70 -5.33
N PRO A 157 20.52 -13.47 -5.90
CA PRO A 157 21.11 -12.13 -6.01
C PRO A 157 20.20 -11.09 -6.67
N LEU A 158 19.46 -11.45 -7.73
CA LEU A 158 18.56 -10.54 -8.42
C LEU A 158 17.38 -10.13 -7.54
N ALA A 159 16.82 -11.09 -6.80
CA ALA A 159 15.78 -10.83 -5.81
C ALA A 159 16.28 -9.93 -4.67
N GLN A 160 17.52 -10.14 -4.20
CA GLN A 160 18.14 -9.30 -3.16
C GLN A 160 18.35 -7.87 -3.64
N ASP A 161 18.83 -7.67 -4.86
CA ASP A 161 19.04 -6.33 -5.43
C ASP A 161 17.71 -5.58 -5.61
N ALA A 162 16.67 -6.26 -6.11
CA ALA A 162 15.33 -5.68 -6.20
C ALA A 162 14.80 -5.27 -4.81
N ARG A 163 15.00 -6.10 -3.79
CA ARG A 163 14.59 -5.80 -2.42
C ARG A 163 15.36 -4.62 -1.82
N ARG A 164 16.67 -4.52 -2.06
CA ARG A 164 17.48 -3.36 -1.64
C ARG A 164 17.03 -2.08 -2.33
N LEU A 165 16.77 -2.13 -3.64
CA LEU A 165 16.25 -0.99 -4.39
C LEU A 165 14.92 -0.50 -3.81
N MET A 166 13.97 -1.40 -3.59
CA MET A 166 12.65 -1.06 -3.07
C MET A 166 12.64 -0.69 -1.58
N GLY A 167 13.44 -1.37 -0.78
CA GLY A 167 13.41 -1.28 0.67
C GLY A 167 14.32 -0.20 1.25
N LYS A 168 15.40 0.13 0.54
CA LYS A 168 16.43 1.08 0.98
C LYS A 168 16.54 2.27 0.04
N HIS A 169 16.91 2.05 -1.23
CA HIS A 169 17.31 3.14 -2.11
C HIS A 169 16.17 4.09 -2.50
N ILE A 170 15.02 3.56 -2.95
CA ILE A 170 13.87 4.41 -3.31
C ILE A 170 13.33 5.17 -2.09
N PRO A 171 13.07 4.53 -0.93
CA PRO A 171 12.65 5.23 0.27
C PRO A 171 13.65 6.31 0.72
N GLU A 172 14.94 6.00 0.69
CA GLU A 172 16.00 6.94 1.07
C GLU A 172 16.07 8.15 0.14
N LEU A 173 15.91 7.96 -1.17
CA LEU A 173 15.85 9.06 -2.14
C LEU A 173 14.70 10.03 -1.82
N ILE A 174 13.50 9.50 -1.58
CA ILE A 174 12.32 10.28 -1.24
C ILE A 174 12.51 10.99 0.11
N GLU A 175 13.09 10.31 1.09
CA GLU A 175 13.35 10.87 2.42
C GLU A 175 14.38 12.01 2.36
N ARG A 176 15.49 11.82 1.64
CA ARG A 176 16.51 12.85 1.43
C ARG A 176 15.91 14.09 0.75
N TYR A 177 15.07 13.92 -0.26
CA TYR A 177 14.35 15.01 -0.89
C TYR A 177 13.43 15.76 0.10
N GLN A 178 12.68 15.04 0.95
CA GLN A 178 11.79 15.65 1.93
C GLN A 178 12.52 16.44 3.02
N ARG A 179 13.77 16.07 3.33
CA ARG A 179 14.63 16.83 4.25
C ARG A 179 15.08 18.16 3.67
N VAL A 180 15.06 18.35 2.35
CA VAL A 180 15.38 19.63 1.71
C VAL A 180 14.22 20.62 1.92
N PRO A 181 14.47 21.77 2.58
CA PRO A 181 13.45 22.81 2.75
C PRO A 181 12.94 23.32 1.40
N ALA A 182 11.65 23.64 1.31
CA ALA A 182 11.00 23.99 0.04
C ALA A 182 11.68 25.13 -0.72
N GLN A 183 12.22 26.13 0.00
CA GLN A 183 12.91 27.28 -0.59
C GLN A 183 14.20 26.92 -1.36
N TYR A 184 14.83 25.77 -1.05
CA TYR A 184 16.08 25.33 -1.67
C TYR A 184 15.87 24.31 -2.79
N ARG A 185 14.64 23.89 -3.08
CA ARG A 185 14.39 22.80 -4.04
C ARG A 185 14.62 23.20 -5.50
N HIS A 186 14.56 24.50 -5.78
CA HIS A 186 14.86 25.07 -7.08
C HIS A 186 16.33 25.50 -7.23
N GLU A 187 17.15 25.36 -6.19
CA GLU A 187 18.59 25.59 -6.32
C GLU A 187 19.21 24.53 -7.22
N ARG A 188 20.13 24.98 -8.08
CA ARG A 188 20.86 24.11 -8.98
C ARG A 188 22.09 23.56 -8.26
N ASP A 189 22.32 22.27 -8.44
CA ASP A 189 23.54 21.61 -7.99
C ASP A 189 24.70 21.82 -8.97
N GLY A 190 25.85 21.18 -8.69
CA GLY A 190 27.07 21.27 -9.52
C GLY A 190 26.94 20.69 -10.93
N GLU A 191 25.89 19.92 -11.22
CA GLU A 191 25.59 19.39 -12.56
C GLU A 191 24.52 20.24 -13.27
N GLY A 192 24.10 21.35 -12.66
CA GLY A 192 23.13 22.28 -13.20
C GLY A 192 21.68 21.83 -13.07
N MET A 193 21.39 20.74 -12.37
CA MET A 193 20.02 20.25 -12.14
C MET A 193 19.46 20.84 -10.85
N THR A 194 18.16 21.13 -10.84
CA THR A 194 17.47 21.46 -9.59
C THR A 194 17.24 20.21 -8.75
N VAL A 195 17.01 20.38 -7.44
CA VAL A 195 16.69 19.24 -6.54
C VAL A 195 15.44 18.50 -6.99
N ASP A 196 14.43 19.23 -7.48
CA ASP A 196 13.20 18.64 -8.05
C ASP A 196 13.50 17.81 -9.30
N GLU A 197 14.31 18.32 -10.23
CA GLU A 197 14.71 17.59 -11.44
C GLU A 197 15.56 16.37 -11.10
N ARG A 198 16.46 16.47 -10.12
CA ARG A 198 17.29 15.35 -9.65
C ARG A 198 16.43 14.25 -9.02
N LEU A 199 15.37 14.61 -8.28
CA LEU A 199 14.42 13.64 -7.77
C LEU A 199 13.70 12.91 -8.92
N VAL A 200 13.22 13.65 -9.93
CA VAL A 200 12.51 13.06 -11.08
C VAL A 200 13.42 12.08 -11.82
N SER A 201 14.66 12.50 -12.11
CA SER A 201 15.67 11.65 -12.77
C SER A 201 16.01 10.40 -11.94
N GLY A 202 16.20 10.55 -10.63
CA GLY A 202 16.47 9.43 -9.73
C GLY A 202 15.31 8.43 -9.64
N LEU A 203 14.07 8.90 -9.63
CA LEU A 203 12.88 8.04 -9.64
C LEU A 203 12.70 7.32 -10.99
N ASP A 204 13.00 7.99 -12.10
CA ASP A 204 12.96 7.39 -13.44
C ASP A 204 14.03 6.30 -13.62
N ALA A 205 15.25 6.55 -13.11
CA ALA A 205 16.32 5.56 -13.07
C ALA A 205 15.93 4.35 -12.18
N ALA A 206 15.34 4.60 -11.01
CA ALA A 206 14.88 3.54 -10.12
C ALA A 206 13.77 2.69 -10.75
N LYS A 207 12.81 3.33 -11.43
CA LYS A 207 11.77 2.64 -12.21
C LYS A 207 12.39 1.73 -13.27
N SER A 208 13.32 2.24 -14.06
CA SER A 208 13.98 1.48 -15.12
C SER A 208 14.77 0.29 -14.56
N ALA A 209 15.49 0.49 -13.45
CA ALA A 209 16.20 -0.58 -12.77
C ALA A 209 15.26 -1.67 -12.23
N LEU A 210 14.08 -1.31 -11.71
CA LEU A 210 13.06 -2.28 -11.29
C LEU A 210 12.51 -3.09 -12.47
N ASP A 211 12.25 -2.46 -13.61
CA ASP A 211 11.85 -3.15 -14.84
C ASP A 211 12.94 -4.12 -15.34
N ASP A 212 14.20 -3.69 -15.30
CA ASP A 212 15.35 -4.53 -15.70
C ASP A 212 15.50 -5.75 -14.80
N LEU A 213 15.45 -5.56 -13.49
CA LEU A 213 15.51 -6.66 -12.52
C LEU A 213 14.31 -7.60 -12.68
N GLY A 214 13.11 -7.06 -12.86
CA GLY A 214 11.91 -7.84 -13.12
C GLY A 214 12.00 -8.67 -14.41
N ARG A 215 12.65 -8.15 -15.46
CA ARG A 215 12.90 -8.90 -16.70
C ARG A 215 13.94 -10.00 -16.51
N LYS A 216 15.03 -9.73 -15.79
CA LYS A 216 16.08 -10.72 -15.51
C LYS A 216 15.55 -11.89 -14.68
N LEU A 217 14.77 -11.60 -13.64
CA LEU A 217 14.10 -12.62 -12.82
C LEU A 217 13.23 -13.54 -13.68
N ALA A 218 12.44 -12.99 -14.61
CA ALA A 218 11.61 -13.79 -15.50
C ALA A 218 12.41 -14.61 -16.53
N HIS A 219 13.63 -14.20 -16.89
CA HIS A 219 14.46 -14.90 -17.87
C HIS A 219 15.10 -16.17 -17.31
N GLU A 220 15.40 -16.18 -16.01
CA GLU A 220 15.93 -17.36 -15.32
C GLU A 220 14.91 -18.52 -15.36
N ASP A 221 13.65 -18.22 -15.09
CA ASP A 221 12.55 -19.20 -15.14
C ASP A 221 12.33 -19.76 -16.55
N LEU A 222 12.40 -18.90 -17.58
CA LEU A 222 12.28 -19.32 -18.98
C LEU A 222 13.42 -20.26 -19.39
N THR A 223 14.65 -19.96 -18.98
CA THR A 223 15.82 -20.79 -19.28
C THR A 223 15.73 -22.16 -18.61
N ALA A 224 15.27 -22.20 -17.35
CA ALA A 224 15.02 -23.44 -16.63
C ALA A 224 13.94 -24.29 -17.30
N PHE A 225 12.84 -23.65 -17.74
CA PHE A 225 11.77 -24.32 -18.47
C PHE A 225 12.24 -24.90 -19.81
N GLU A 226 12.98 -24.14 -20.62
CA GLU A 226 13.52 -24.62 -21.91
C GLU A 226 14.45 -25.82 -21.74
N THR A 227 15.31 -25.78 -20.71
CA THR A 227 16.22 -26.89 -20.39
C THR A 227 15.44 -28.16 -20.05
N GLN A 228 14.39 -28.03 -19.24
CA GLN A 228 13.57 -29.16 -18.85
C GLN A 228 12.74 -29.70 -20.03
N GLY A 229 12.23 -28.84 -20.91
CA GLY A 229 11.56 -29.23 -22.14
C GLY A 229 12.47 -30.05 -23.06
N ARG A 230 13.70 -29.59 -23.30
CA ARG A 230 14.71 -30.32 -24.10
C ARG A 230 15.06 -31.68 -23.48
N PHE A 231 15.21 -31.74 -22.15
CA PHE A 231 15.47 -33.00 -21.45
C PHE A 231 14.33 -34.02 -21.63
N LEU A 232 13.08 -33.57 -21.50
CA LEU A 232 11.91 -34.42 -21.72
C LEU A 232 11.84 -34.91 -23.17
N GLU A 233 12.09 -34.02 -24.14
CA GLU A 233 12.17 -34.40 -25.54
C GLU A 233 13.26 -35.46 -25.78
N SER A 234 14.50 -35.25 -25.32
CA SER A 234 15.56 -36.24 -25.53
C SER A 234 15.24 -37.58 -24.84
N ARG A 235 14.70 -37.55 -23.61
CA ARG A 235 14.52 -38.79 -22.84
C ARG A 235 13.36 -39.65 -23.33
N TYR A 236 12.24 -39.03 -23.69
CA TYR A 236 11.00 -39.75 -24.03
C TYR A 236 10.78 -39.91 -25.53
N LYS A 237 11.36 -39.04 -26.37
CA LYS A 237 11.30 -39.20 -27.83
C LYS A 237 12.24 -40.31 -28.32
N ASP A 238 13.37 -40.51 -27.67
CA ASP A 238 14.30 -41.60 -27.98
C ASP A 238 13.79 -42.97 -27.47
N GLU A 239 13.12 -43.03 -26.32
CA GLU A 239 12.48 -44.27 -25.83
C GLU A 239 11.26 -44.68 -26.66
N GLY A 240 10.45 -43.73 -27.13
CA GLY A 240 9.33 -44.01 -28.03
C GLY A 240 9.75 -44.50 -29.43
N GLY A 241 10.99 -44.20 -29.84
CA GLY A 241 11.60 -44.74 -31.06
C GLY A 241 12.13 -46.16 -30.90
N ALA A 242 12.67 -46.49 -29.72
CA ALA A 242 13.23 -47.82 -29.42
C ALA A 242 12.16 -48.93 -29.29
N ILE A 243 10.94 -48.60 -28.85
CA ILE A 243 9.86 -49.60 -28.65
C ILE A 243 9.08 -49.90 -29.95
N ARG A 244 9.27 -49.12 -31.02
CA ARG A 244 8.59 -49.31 -32.33
C ARG A 244 9.49 -50.02 -33.37
N GLY A 245 10.68 -50.47 -32.96
CA GLY A 245 11.68 -51.10 -33.82
C GLY A 245 12.03 -52.53 -33.41
N GLU A 246 11.04 -53.37 -33.12
CA GLU A 246 11.17 -54.85 -33.12
C GLU A 246 9.97 -55.48 -33.83
#